data_AF-A0A0S8KUD8-F1
#
_entry.id   AF-A0A0S8KUD8-F1
#
_cell.length_a   1.000
_cell.length_b   1.000
_cell.length_c   1.000
_cell.angle_alpha   90.00
_cell.angle_beta   90.00
_cell.angle_gamma   90.00
#
_symmetry.space_group_name_H-M   'P 1'
#
loop_
_entity.id
_entity.type
_entity.pdbx_description
1 polymer ?
#
loop_
_entity_poly.entity_id
_entity_poly.type
_entity_poly.pdbx_seq_one_letter_code
_entity_poly.pdbx_strand_id
1 'polypeptide(L)'
;MGPESRKRVKTKPHLIIRIKEEWHFDEKAKQFVSEDGRRVDVKANLPSRSHVEYRVPKLAKARKGTLSKDEANMLRYFNVMLPAGSDPSQYLEVVKKWPCVKKADPPRDVRLPGQSGSK
;
A
#
# COMPACT_ATOMS: atom_id res chain seq x y z
N MET A 1 -35.78 -18.09 0.56
CA MET A 1 -34.41 -17.86 1.06
C MET A 1 -33.49 -17.66 -0.14
N GLY A 2 -33.23 -16.43 -0.55
CA GLY A 2 -32.25 -16.12 -1.60
C GLY A 2 -30.97 -15.60 -0.95
N PRO A 3 -29.76 -16.05 -1.33
CA PRO A 3 -28.54 -15.45 -0.84
C PRO A 3 -28.47 -14.03 -1.39
N GLU A 4 -28.72 -13.06 -0.52
CA GLU A 4 -28.53 -11.64 -0.83
C GLU A 4 -27.12 -11.45 -1.39
N SER A 5 -27.05 -10.98 -2.62
CA SER A 5 -25.79 -10.61 -3.27
C SER A 5 -25.24 -9.39 -2.55
N ARG A 6 -24.45 -9.64 -1.51
CA ARG A 6 -23.88 -8.65 -0.58
C ARG A 6 -22.96 -7.72 -1.36
N LYS A 7 -23.35 -6.46 -1.52
CA LYS A 7 -22.54 -5.41 -2.15
C LYS A 7 -21.25 -5.20 -1.33
N ARG A 8 -20.14 -5.79 -1.78
CA ARG A 8 -18.79 -5.37 -1.38
C ARG A 8 -18.67 -3.89 -1.71
N VAL A 9 -18.30 -3.06 -0.73
CA VAL A 9 -17.86 -1.70 -1.02
C VAL A 9 -16.64 -1.86 -1.94
N LYS A 10 -16.77 -1.43 -3.20
CA LYS A 10 -15.68 -1.49 -4.19
C LYS A 10 -14.62 -0.45 -3.81
N THR A 11 -13.85 -0.74 -2.77
CA THR A 11 -12.59 -0.04 -2.52
C THR A 11 -11.64 -0.39 -3.67
N LYS A 12 -10.84 0.58 -4.11
CA LYS A 12 -9.84 0.32 -5.15
C LYS A 12 -8.94 -0.84 -4.68
N PRO A 13 -8.64 -1.82 -5.56
CA PRO A 13 -7.77 -2.92 -5.19
C PRO A 13 -6.41 -2.35 -4.81
N HIS A 14 -5.94 -2.66 -3.60
CA HIS A 14 -4.66 -2.16 -3.11
C HIS A 14 -4.01 -3.18 -2.19
N LEU A 15 -2.69 -3.11 -2.06
CA LEU A 15 -1.91 -3.88 -1.10
C LEU A 15 -1.25 -2.93 -0.10
N ILE A 16 -1.14 -3.37 1.15
CA ILE A 16 -0.46 -2.60 2.18
C ILE A 16 0.93 -3.19 2.33
N ILE A 17 1.96 -2.37 2.13
CA ILE A 17 3.34 -2.81 2.31
C ILE A 17 4.03 -2.00 3.40
N ARG A 18 4.98 -2.64 4.06
CA ARG A 18 5.98 -2.01 4.91
C ARG A 18 7.35 -2.28 4.30
N ILE A 19 8.10 -1.23 4.03
CA ILE A 19 9.48 -1.37 3.54
C ILE A 19 10.49 -1.51 4.68
N LYS A 20 11.67 -2.02 4.34
CA LYS A 20 12.84 -2.08 5.22
C LYS A 20 13.38 -0.67 5.52
N GLU A 21 14.20 -0.57 6.55
CA GLU A 21 14.64 0.71 7.12
C GLU A 21 15.64 1.45 6.23
N GLU A 22 16.50 0.68 5.56
CA GLU A 22 17.51 1.11 4.58
C GLU A 22 16.90 1.51 3.22
N TRP A 23 15.57 1.44 3.06
CA TRP A 23 14.87 1.77 1.82
C TRP A 23 13.98 2.99 2.00
N HIS A 24 13.87 3.79 0.94
CA HIS A 24 12.93 4.89 0.85
C HIS A 24 12.27 4.92 -0.51
N PHE A 25 11.11 5.59 -0.61
CA PHE A 25 10.40 5.74 -1.87
C PHE A 25 10.74 7.09 -2.51
N ASP A 26 11.26 7.04 -3.74
CA ASP A 26 11.46 8.22 -4.58
C ASP A 26 10.17 8.48 -5.37
N GLU A 27 9.42 9.49 -4.94
CA GLU A 27 8.14 9.86 -5.56
C GLU A 27 8.29 10.43 -6.97
N LYS A 28 9.44 11.00 -7.33
CA LYS A 28 9.69 11.57 -8.66
C LYS A 28 9.93 10.45 -9.66
N ALA A 29 10.80 9.51 -9.30
CA ALA A 29 11.13 8.37 -10.14
C ALA A 29 10.13 7.20 -10.00
N LYS A 30 9.23 7.22 -9.01
CA LYS A 30 8.26 6.14 -8.70
C LYS A 30 8.93 4.79 -8.43
N GLN A 31 10.05 4.81 -7.73
CA GLN A 31 10.87 3.64 -7.42
C GLN A 31 11.25 3.61 -5.93
N PHE A 32 11.49 2.41 -5.40
CA PHE A 32 12.14 2.28 -4.09
C PHE A 32 13.65 2.25 -4.28
N VAL A 33 14.36 3.01 -3.46
CA VAL A 33 15.83 3.12 -3.50
C VAL A 33 16.39 2.74 -2.14
N SER A 34 17.41 1.88 -2.13
CA SER A 34 18.16 1.56 -0.92
C SER A 34 19.31 2.54 -0.70
N GLU A 35 19.81 2.62 0.52
CA GLU A 35 21.04 3.37 0.82
C GLU A 35 22.25 2.85 0.02
N ASP A 36 22.31 1.53 -0.23
CA ASP A 36 23.31 0.85 -1.09
C ASP A 36 23.13 1.12 -2.60
N GLY A 37 22.15 1.95 -3.00
CA GLY A 37 21.91 2.30 -4.41
C GLY A 37 21.08 1.29 -5.23
N ARG A 38 20.60 0.20 -4.62
CA ARG A 38 19.68 -0.75 -5.26
C ARG A 38 18.33 -0.11 -5.51
N ARG A 39 17.65 -0.50 -6.59
CA ARG A 39 16.39 0.09 -7.02
C ARG A 39 15.34 -0.96 -7.32
N VAL A 40 14.09 -0.69 -6.93
CA VAL A 40 12.92 -1.48 -7.32
C VAL A 40 11.96 -0.57 -8.05
N ASP A 41 11.81 -0.81 -9.35
CA ASP A 41 10.89 -0.06 -10.19
C ASP A 41 9.49 -0.65 -10.08
N VAL A 42 8.54 0.17 -9.63
CA VAL A 42 7.14 -0.25 -9.45
C VAL A 42 6.49 -0.55 -10.80
N LYS A 43 6.80 0.22 -11.84
CA LYS A 43 6.17 0.08 -13.16
C LYS A 43 6.64 -1.18 -13.89
N ALA A 44 7.85 -1.64 -13.61
CA ALA A 44 8.38 -2.87 -14.19
C ALA A 44 7.74 -4.15 -13.59
N ASN A 45 7.23 -4.06 -12.36
CA ASN A 45 6.77 -5.23 -11.60
C ASN A 45 5.25 -5.30 -11.41
N LEU A 46 4.52 -4.22 -11.71
CA LEU A 46 3.08 -4.13 -11.53
C LEU A 46 2.38 -3.74 -12.83
N PRO A 47 1.07 -4.02 -12.97
CA PRO A 47 0.32 -3.65 -14.15
C PRO A 47 0.32 -2.13 -14.35
N SER A 48 0.20 -1.73 -15.62
CA SER A 48 0.09 -0.33 -16.01
C SER A 48 -1.01 0.39 -15.20
N ARG A 49 -0.76 1.65 -14.83
CA ARG A 49 -1.61 2.48 -13.95
C ARG A 49 -1.59 2.08 -12.46
N SER A 50 -0.72 1.16 -12.06
CA SER A 50 -0.42 0.99 -10.62
C SER A 50 0.40 2.16 -10.11
N HIS A 51 0.16 2.56 -8.88
CA HIS A 51 0.93 3.61 -8.22
C HIS A 51 1.04 3.36 -6.71
N VAL A 52 2.07 3.94 -6.10
CA VAL A 52 2.34 3.78 -4.67
C VAL A 52 2.06 5.10 -3.97
N GLU A 53 1.39 5.02 -2.83
CA GLU A 53 1.08 6.16 -1.98
C GLU A 53 1.51 5.89 -0.54
N TYR A 54 2.00 6.91 0.15
CA TYR A 54 2.22 6.82 1.60
C TYR A 54 0.89 6.53 2.29
N ARG A 55 0.90 5.61 3.26
CA ARG A 55 -0.30 5.32 4.06
C ARG A 55 -0.69 6.51 4.93
N VAL A 56 0.28 7.34 5.33
CA VAL A 56 0.07 8.57 6.09
C VAL A 56 0.71 9.75 5.34
N PRO A 57 0.04 10.31 4.32
CA PRO A 57 0.61 11.35 3.46
C PRO A 57 1.02 12.63 4.20
N LYS A 58 0.33 12.94 5.31
CA LYS A 58 0.65 14.11 6.14
C LYS A 58 2.06 14.02 6.73
N LEU A 59 2.47 12.83 7.18
CA LEU A 59 3.80 12.60 7.72
C LEU A 59 4.86 12.63 6.61
N ALA A 60 4.53 12.15 5.41
CA ALA A 60 5.47 12.14 4.29
C ALA A 60 5.92 13.54 3.87
N LYS A 61 5.07 14.55 4.11
CA LYS A 61 5.36 15.97 3.85
C LYS A 61 6.07 16.67 5.01
N ALA A 62 6.19 16.04 6.18
CA ALA A 62 6.86 16.64 7.32
C ALA A 62 8.37 16.73 7.09
N ARG A 63 9.04 17.72 7.71
CA ARG A 63 10.49 17.88 7.60
C ARG A 63 11.20 16.68 8.23
N LYS A 64 12.19 16.12 7.52
CA LYS A 64 13.08 15.09 8.07
C LYS A 64 13.76 15.64 9.33
N GLY A 65 13.54 15.00 10.47
CA GLY A 65 14.09 15.41 11.77
C GLY A 65 13.08 15.96 12.78
N THR A 66 11.85 16.30 12.36
CA THR A 66 10.78 16.72 13.29
C THR A 66 9.85 15.59 13.70
N LEU A 67 10.08 14.38 13.18
CA LEU A 67 9.23 13.22 13.39
C LEU A 67 9.72 12.41 14.59
N SER A 68 8.80 12.04 15.47
CA SER A 68 9.02 11.07 16.53
C SER A 68 9.38 9.71 15.94
N LYS A 69 10.01 8.83 16.73
CA LYS A 69 10.40 7.47 16.30
C LYS A 69 9.23 6.68 15.68
N ASP A 70 8.04 6.80 16.28
CA ASP A 70 6.81 6.16 15.81
C ASP A 70 6.32 6.75 14.48
N GLU A 71 6.41 8.06 14.29
CA GLU A 71 6.02 8.73 13.06
C GLU A 71 6.98 8.39 11.91
N ALA A 72 8.28 8.34 12.19
CA ALA A 72 9.28 7.86 11.24
C ALA A 72 9.01 6.40 10.84
N ASN A 73 8.55 5.56 11.77
CA ASN A 73 8.17 4.19 11.46
C ASN A 73 6.89 4.13 10.58
N MET A 74 5.94 5.07 10.76
CA MET A 74 4.74 5.18 9.92
C MET A 74 5.06 5.51 8.46
N LEU A 75 6.13 6.27 8.20
CA LEU A 75 6.59 6.58 6.82
C LEU A 75 7.02 5.37 6.01
N ARG A 76 7.26 4.23 6.67
CA ARG A 76 7.64 2.99 5.99
C ARG A 76 6.43 2.22 5.45
N TYR A 77 5.21 2.67 5.73
CA TYR A 77 3.99 2.03 5.28
C TYR A 77 3.44 2.72 4.03
N PHE A 78 3.16 1.91 3.01
CA PHE A 78 2.65 2.35 1.73
C PHE A 78 1.43 1.53 1.31
N ASN A 79 0.57 2.16 0.52
CA ASN A 79 -0.48 1.50 -0.23
C ASN A 79 -0.02 1.40 -1.69
N VAL A 80 0.05 0.18 -2.19
CA VAL A 80 0.24 -0.12 -3.61
C VAL A 80 -1.14 -0.20 -4.24
N MET A 81 -1.55 0.83 -4.96
CA MET A 81 -2.82 0.89 -5.66
C MET A 81 -2.72 0.16 -6.99
N LEU A 82 -3.67 -0.74 -7.24
CA LEU A 82 -3.77 -1.53 -8.46
C LEU A 82 -4.91 -0.98 -9.35
N PRO A 83 -4.85 -1.21 -10.67
CA PRO A 83 -5.93 -0.81 -11.56
C PRO A 83 -7.23 -1.57 -11.25
N ALA A 84 -8.36 -0.93 -11.52
CA ALA A 84 -9.68 -1.53 -11.30
C ALA A 84 -9.82 -2.87 -12.04
N GLY A 85 -10.43 -3.85 -11.39
CA GLY A 85 -10.57 -5.22 -11.92
C GLY A 85 -9.35 -6.12 -11.66
N SER A 86 -8.25 -5.59 -11.12
CA SER A 86 -7.12 -6.41 -10.66
C SER A 86 -7.44 -7.13 -9.37
N ASP A 87 -6.98 -8.37 -9.24
CA ASP A 87 -7.01 -9.11 -7.98
C ASP A 87 -5.73 -8.84 -7.17
N PRO A 88 -5.81 -8.21 -5.99
CA PRO A 88 -4.62 -7.93 -5.16
C PRO A 88 -3.85 -9.19 -4.74
N SER A 89 -4.54 -10.32 -4.57
CA SER A 89 -3.92 -11.55 -4.08
C SER A 89 -2.89 -12.08 -5.06
N GLN A 90 -3.13 -11.92 -6.37
CA GLN A 90 -2.17 -12.29 -7.42
C GLN A 90 -0.86 -11.48 -7.36
N TYR A 91 -0.93 -10.22 -6.94
CA TYR A 91 0.25 -9.35 -6.84
C TYR A 91 0.93 -9.39 -5.47
N LEU A 92 0.27 -9.95 -4.46
CA LEU A 92 0.81 -10.06 -3.11
C LEU A 92 2.12 -10.85 -3.10
N GLU A 93 2.18 -11.98 -3.82
CA GLU A 93 3.39 -12.80 -3.91
C GLU A 93 4.53 -12.10 -4.65
N VAL A 94 4.22 -11.35 -5.70
CA VAL A 94 5.19 -10.54 -6.46
C VAL A 94 5.80 -9.46 -5.55
N VAL A 95 4.94 -8.73 -4.84
CA VAL A 95 5.35 -7.64 -3.96
C VAL A 95 6.15 -8.16 -2.75
N LYS A 96 5.80 -9.33 -2.20
CA LYS A 96 6.57 -9.96 -1.12
C LYS A 96 8.01 -10.30 -1.52
N LYS A 97 8.26 -10.57 -2.79
CA LYS A 97 9.59 -10.90 -3.31
C LYS A 97 10.47 -9.66 -3.54
N TRP A 98 9.93 -8.46 -3.44
CA TRP A 98 10.73 -7.25 -3.61
C TRP A 98 11.75 -7.11 -2.48
N PRO A 99 13.02 -6.79 -2.80
CA PRO A 99 14.08 -6.70 -1.80
C PRO A 99 13.83 -5.60 -0.77
N CYS A 100 13.06 -4.56 -1.13
CA CYS A 100 12.69 -3.45 -0.26
C CYS A 100 11.57 -3.78 0.73
N VAL A 101 10.79 -4.84 0.50
CA VAL A 101 9.60 -5.15 1.31
C VAL A 101 9.99 -5.96 2.55
N LYS A 102 9.59 -5.45 3.73
CA LYS A 102 9.68 -6.16 5.01
C LYS A 102 8.41 -6.95 5.30
N LYS A 103 7.25 -6.39 4.93
CA LYS A 103 5.94 -7.04 5.11
C LYS A 103 4.99 -6.57 4.02
N ALA A 104 4.16 -7.48 3.51
CA ALA A 104 3.04 -7.14 2.63
C ALA A 104 1.79 -7.84 3.14
N ASP A 105 0.72 -7.08 3.26
CA ASP A 105 -0.58 -7.51 3.76
C ASP A 105 -1.65 -7.17 2.71
N PRO A 106 -2.68 -8.04 2.54
CA PRO A 106 -3.86 -7.66 1.78
C PRO A 106 -4.59 -6.49 2.45
N PRO A 107 -5.45 -5.78 1.71
CA PRO A 107 -6.27 -4.74 2.30
C PRO A 107 -7.15 -5.39 3.38
N ARG A 108 -7.21 -4.78 4.56
CA ARG A 108 -8.03 -5.32 5.66
C ARG A 108 -9.50 -5.30 5.20
N ASP A 109 -10.19 -6.43 5.38
CA ASP A 109 -11.64 -6.51 5.24
C ASP A 109 -12.26 -5.64 6.34
N VAL A 110 -12.52 -4.36 6.04
CA VAL A 110 -13.22 -3.48 6.97
C VAL A 110 -14.69 -3.84 6.88
N ARG A 111 -15.12 -4.76 7.74
CA ARG A 111 -16.53 -4.96 8.04
C ARG A 111 -16.95 -3.78 8.91
N LEU A 112 -17.66 -2.82 8.34
CA LEU A 112 -18.33 -1.80 9.11
C LEU A 112 -19.49 -2.46 9.87
N PRO A 113 -19.50 -2.52 11.21
CA PRO A 113 -20.71 -2.88 11.94
C PRO A 113 -21.70 -1.70 11.83
N GLY A 114 -22.91 -1.95 11.31
CA GLY A 114 -24.04 -1.04 11.46
C GLY A 114 -24.31 -0.05 10.31
N GLN A 115 -24.65 -0.54 9.12
CA GLN A 115 -25.79 0.08 8.40
C GLN A 115 -27.05 -0.74 8.71
N SER A 116 -27.46 -0.72 9.98
CA SER A 116 -28.81 -1.09 10.37
C SER A 116 -29.66 0.15 10.19
N GLY A 117 -30.75 0.01 9.45
CA GLY A 117 -31.52 1.11 8.87
C GLY A 117 -32.09 2.08 9.89
N SER A 118 -32.20 3.33 9.46
CA SER A 118 -33.26 4.21 9.91
C SER A 118 -34.59 3.60 9.46
N LYS A 119 -35.35 3.03 10.40
CA LYS A 119 -36.79 3.30 10.53
C LYS A 119 -37.32 2.78 11.86
#